data_AF-A0A7W1ZR96-F1
#
_entry.id   AF-A0A7W1ZR96-F1
#
_cell.length_a   1.000
_cell.length_b   1.000
_cell.length_c   1.000
_cell.angle_alpha   90.00
_cell.angle_beta   90.00
_cell.angle_gamma   90.00
#
_symmetry.space_group_name_H-M   'P 1'
#
loop_
_entity.id
_entity.type
_entity.pdbx_description
1 polymer ?
#
loop_
_entity_poly.entity_id
_entity_poly.type
_entity_poly.pdbx_seq_one_letter_code
_entity_poly.pdbx_strand_id
1 'polypeptide(L)'
;MNFSKAVENIGTVVELKRISSAYVIDYRNLTDDEIKAALIKTAPQYFFEENVRKSIRKCLLHSNREHRTLSLLLLRRVVLEKDNFTSAKRETEDQVIAWEQSIVDRANEDLSRRNTDRSRSYELFQFVLETAWQQNEGISPDEKNLIEKLRLRLRITDTEYRILEAKLGKFPKPGNQIHTRAEIDETRRMLQSEGLLFAIRNNDGVDFDVIPEELAATLRKVFAIEMREYGYRQMLKYKHVRLKPYLIDILAKCDLPVSPSATMEELHELCVDHIKPSTLLGGISPRDGLATETLSKWCEEIGLNVSGLKADLIARIIKFYDGLLEKNIVAEDERAVWYSNFEVFARRDIDFLRACLKSRLK
;
A
#
# COMPACT_ATOMS: atom_id res chain seq x y z
N MET A 1 15.51 -1.55 -3.04
CA MET A 1 16.60 -2.55 -3.03
C MET A 1 16.20 -3.71 -3.92
N ASN A 2 17.10 -4.22 -4.78
CA ASN A 2 16.82 -5.36 -5.65
C ASN A 2 16.87 -6.71 -4.92
N PHE A 3 16.36 -7.77 -5.55
CA PHE A 3 16.23 -9.10 -4.94
C PHE A 3 17.57 -9.69 -4.48
N SER A 4 18.60 -9.66 -5.32
CA SER A 4 19.91 -10.23 -4.98
C SER A 4 20.53 -9.54 -3.77
N LYS A 5 20.48 -8.21 -3.72
CA LYS A 5 20.99 -7.44 -2.59
C LYS A 5 20.17 -7.71 -1.33
N ALA A 6 18.85 -7.90 -1.44
CA ALA A 6 18.03 -8.28 -0.30
C ALA A 6 18.47 -9.63 0.29
N VAL A 7 18.73 -10.63 -0.56
CA VAL A 7 19.21 -11.97 -0.16
C VAL A 7 20.58 -11.91 0.52
N GLU A 8 21.50 -11.11 -0.01
CA GLU A 8 22.85 -10.94 0.57
C GLU A 8 22.81 -10.35 1.98
N ASN A 9 21.83 -9.48 2.28
CA ASN A 9 21.69 -8.79 3.55
C ASN A 9 20.77 -9.51 4.57
N ILE A 10 20.31 -10.73 4.28
CA ILE A 10 19.55 -11.52 5.25
C ILE A 10 20.47 -11.91 6.41
N GLY A 11 20.08 -11.54 7.63
CA GLY A 11 20.97 -11.57 8.79
C GLY A 11 21.18 -12.96 9.40
N THR A 12 20.26 -13.90 9.19
CA THR A 12 20.32 -15.22 9.82
C THR A 12 19.99 -16.37 8.87
N VAL A 13 20.64 -17.53 9.11
CA VAL A 13 20.36 -18.79 8.40
C VAL A 13 18.90 -19.21 8.57
N VAL A 14 18.28 -18.90 9.72
CA VAL A 14 16.86 -19.21 9.98
C VAL A 14 15.96 -18.42 9.04
N GLU A 15 16.22 -17.13 8.85
CA GLU A 15 15.48 -16.28 7.92
C GLU A 15 15.71 -16.71 6.47
N LEU A 16 16.94 -17.08 6.10
CA LEU A 16 17.29 -17.64 4.79
C LEU A 16 16.52 -18.94 4.52
N LYS A 17 16.53 -19.90 5.45
CA LYS A 17 15.76 -21.14 5.31
C LYS A 17 14.27 -20.88 5.23
N ARG A 18 13.77 -19.88 5.96
CA ARG A 18 12.36 -19.51 5.93
C ARG A 18 11.95 -18.98 4.56
N ILE A 19 12.67 -18.01 3.99
CA ILE A 19 12.37 -17.48 2.65
C ILE A 19 12.53 -18.56 1.58
N SER A 20 13.56 -19.40 1.68
CA SER A 20 13.82 -20.50 0.75
C SER A 20 12.72 -21.55 0.72
N SER A 21 11.93 -21.69 1.78
CA SER A 21 10.86 -22.68 1.85
C SER A 21 9.77 -22.51 0.78
N ALA A 22 9.67 -21.33 0.16
CA ALA A 22 8.69 -21.07 -0.90
C ALA A 22 9.03 -21.78 -2.22
N TYR A 23 10.28 -21.67 -2.70
CA TYR A 23 10.65 -22.09 -4.06
C TYR A 23 12.02 -22.80 -4.19
N VAL A 24 12.80 -22.91 -3.12
CA VAL A 24 14.08 -23.63 -3.15
C VAL A 24 13.86 -25.06 -2.68
N ILE A 25 14.23 -26.04 -3.51
CA ILE A 25 14.14 -27.46 -3.19
C ILE A 25 15.31 -27.84 -2.26
N ASP A 26 15.06 -28.70 -1.28
CA ASP A 26 16.06 -29.25 -0.34
C ASP A 26 16.87 -28.20 0.46
N TYR A 27 16.33 -26.99 0.62
CA TYR A 27 16.96 -25.87 1.33
C TYR A 27 17.41 -26.17 2.78
N ARG A 28 16.85 -27.22 3.40
CA ARG A 28 17.14 -27.58 4.80
C ARG A 28 18.58 -28.03 5.01
N ASN A 29 19.17 -28.68 4.00
CA ASN A 29 20.51 -29.29 4.07
C ASN A 29 21.61 -28.38 3.51
N LEU A 30 21.23 -27.23 2.95
CA LEU A 30 22.17 -26.28 2.35
C LEU A 30 22.84 -25.40 3.42
N THR A 31 24.08 -25.02 3.14
CA THR A 31 24.84 -24.00 3.86
C THR A 31 24.33 -22.58 3.54
N ASP A 32 24.77 -21.58 4.30
CA ASP A 32 24.35 -20.18 4.12
C ASP A 32 24.56 -19.67 2.68
N ASP A 33 25.78 -19.88 2.16
CA ASP A 33 26.17 -19.44 0.83
C ASP A 33 25.43 -20.20 -0.27
N GLU A 34 25.22 -21.51 -0.09
CA GLU A 34 24.43 -22.33 -1.01
C GLU A 34 22.96 -21.90 -1.05
N ILE A 35 22.38 -21.54 0.10
CA ILE A 35 21.00 -21.01 0.16
C ILE A 35 20.92 -19.69 -0.59
N LYS A 36 21.84 -18.75 -0.35
CA LYS A 36 21.86 -17.45 -1.04
C LYS A 36 22.01 -17.64 -2.55
N ALA A 37 22.92 -18.49 -3.00
CA ALA A 37 23.10 -18.80 -4.41
C ALA A 37 21.83 -19.42 -5.03
N ALA A 38 21.18 -20.35 -4.31
CA ALA A 38 19.94 -20.97 -4.75
C ALA A 38 18.77 -19.98 -4.83
N LEU A 39 18.65 -19.07 -3.85
CA LEU A 39 17.65 -17.99 -3.86
C LEU A 39 17.85 -17.06 -5.05
N ILE A 40 19.08 -16.63 -5.34
CA ILE A 40 19.39 -15.78 -6.49
C ILE A 40 19.05 -16.50 -7.80
N LYS A 41 19.41 -17.79 -7.92
CA LYS A 41 19.09 -18.61 -9.10
C LYS A 41 17.57 -18.79 -9.30
N THR A 42 16.82 -18.89 -8.21
CA THR A 42 15.35 -19.08 -8.23
C THR A 42 14.57 -17.78 -8.14
N ALA A 43 15.24 -16.62 -8.09
CA ALA A 43 14.63 -15.31 -7.92
C ALA A 43 13.42 -15.05 -8.84
N PRO A 44 13.44 -15.41 -10.16
CA PRO A 44 12.28 -15.24 -11.02
C PRO A 44 10.98 -15.89 -10.52
N GLN A 45 11.06 -16.97 -9.73
CA GLN A 45 9.88 -17.63 -9.18
C GLN A 45 9.19 -16.78 -8.10
N TYR A 46 9.95 -15.97 -7.35
CA TYR A 46 9.42 -15.15 -6.26
C TYR A 46 8.61 -13.95 -6.80
N PHE A 47 9.01 -13.38 -7.92
CA PHE A 47 8.33 -12.25 -8.55
C PHE A 47 7.52 -12.62 -9.80
N PHE A 48 7.35 -13.92 -10.08
CA PHE A 48 6.44 -14.39 -11.13
C PHE A 48 4.98 -14.13 -10.73
N GLU A 49 4.24 -13.46 -11.60
CA GLU A 49 2.91 -12.93 -11.26
C GLU A 49 1.91 -14.00 -10.77
N GLU A 50 1.89 -15.18 -11.38
CA GLU A 50 0.98 -16.25 -10.99
C GLU A 50 1.32 -16.82 -9.61
N ASN A 51 2.61 -16.97 -9.32
CA ASN A 51 3.12 -17.41 -8.02
C ASN A 51 2.75 -16.39 -6.93
N VAL A 52 2.99 -15.10 -7.19
CA VAL A 52 2.63 -14.02 -6.26
C VAL A 52 1.12 -13.99 -6.02
N ARG A 53 0.29 -14.12 -7.06
CA ARG A 53 -1.18 -14.23 -6.91
C ARG A 53 -1.58 -15.42 -6.06
N LYS A 54 -0.94 -16.57 -6.25
CA LYS A 54 -1.19 -17.79 -5.47
C LYS A 54 -0.83 -17.58 -3.99
N SER A 55 0.33 -17.02 -3.69
CA SER A 55 0.79 -16.74 -2.32
C SER A 55 -0.12 -15.71 -1.63
N ILE A 56 -0.50 -14.62 -2.32
CA ILE A 56 -1.48 -13.64 -1.80
C ILE A 56 -2.80 -14.33 -1.49
N ARG A 57 -3.31 -15.17 -2.41
CA ARG A 57 -4.59 -15.87 -2.21
C ARG A 57 -4.53 -16.81 -1.01
N LYS A 58 -3.39 -17.49 -0.79
CA LYS A 58 -3.17 -18.32 0.40
C LYS A 58 -3.20 -17.49 1.69
N CYS A 59 -2.60 -16.31 1.69
CA CYS A 59 -2.67 -15.38 2.82
C CYS A 59 -4.10 -14.90 3.08
N LEU A 60 -4.85 -14.54 2.02
CA LEU A 60 -6.22 -14.04 2.09
C LEU A 60 -7.23 -15.07 2.60
N LEU A 61 -6.99 -16.35 2.28
CA LEU A 61 -7.85 -17.49 2.63
C LEU A 61 -7.23 -18.37 3.72
N HIS A 62 -6.25 -17.85 4.47
CA HIS A 62 -5.57 -18.58 5.52
C HIS A 62 -6.57 -19.03 6.61
N SER A 63 -6.37 -20.22 7.19
CA SER A 63 -7.26 -20.74 8.25
C SER A 63 -7.23 -19.85 9.50
N ASN A 64 -6.02 -19.48 9.96
CA ASN A 64 -5.83 -18.45 11.00
C ASN A 64 -6.31 -17.07 10.50
N ARG A 65 -7.26 -16.50 11.23
CA ARG A 65 -7.86 -15.18 10.98
C ARG A 65 -6.86 -14.02 11.13
N GLU A 66 -5.96 -14.11 12.11
CA GLU A 66 -4.97 -13.05 12.37
C GLU A 66 -4.06 -12.90 11.15
N HIS A 67 -3.55 -14.02 10.63
CA HIS A 67 -2.79 -14.03 9.39
C HIS A 67 -3.58 -13.45 8.22
N ARG A 68 -4.87 -13.80 8.03
CA ARG A 68 -5.70 -13.20 6.97
C ARG A 68 -5.80 -11.68 7.08
N THR A 69 -5.86 -11.17 8.29
CA THR A 69 -6.07 -9.74 8.57
C THR A 69 -4.77 -8.97 8.41
N LEU A 70 -3.71 -9.44 9.06
CA LEU A 70 -2.41 -8.79 9.13
C LEU A 70 -1.61 -8.91 7.82
N SER A 71 -1.76 -10.00 7.05
CA SER A 71 -0.92 -10.22 5.85
C SER A 71 -1.03 -9.09 4.83
N LEU A 72 -2.26 -8.72 4.48
CA LEU A 72 -2.48 -7.64 3.51
C LEU A 72 -2.19 -6.27 4.13
N LEU A 73 -2.42 -6.09 5.42
CA LEU A 73 -2.09 -4.85 6.13
C LEU A 73 -0.57 -4.60 6.07
N LEU A 74 0.24 -5.59 6.46
CA LEU A 74 1.69 -5.54 6.40
C LEU A 74 2.21 -5.26 4.98
N LEU A 75 1.78 -6.05 3.99
CA LEU A 75 2.28 -5.91 2.63
C LEU A 75 1.79 -4.61 1.97
N ARG A 76 0.47 -4.42 1.90
CA ARG A 76 -0.14 -3.38 1.07
C ARG A 76 -0.16 -2.02 1.72
N ARG A 77 -0.46 -1.94 3.02
CA ARG A 77 -0.72 -0.67 3.71
C ARG A 77 0.49 -0.14 4.47
N VAL A 78 1.48 -0.99 4.75
CA VAL A 78 2.68 -0.60 5.48
C VAL A 78 3.90 -0.64 4.57
N VAL A 79 4.39 -1.83 4.19
CA VAL A 79 5.71 -1.95 3.55
C VAL A 79 5.72 -1.41 2.12
N LEU A 80 4.67 -1.63 1.32
CA LEU A 80 4.61 -1.08 -0.05
C LEU A 80 4.46 0.45 -0.10
N GLU A 81 4.01 1.08 0.98
CA GLU A 81 3.87 2.54 1.07
C GLU A 81 5.19 3.23 1.46
N LYS A 82 6.18 2.45 1.90
CA LYS A 82 7.46 2.98 2.37
C LYS A 82 8.43 3.28 1.23
N ASP A 83 9.29 4.27 1.47
CA ASP A 83 10.41 4.57 0.58
C ASP A 83 11.27 3.31 0.40
N ASN A 84 11.58 2.98 -0.86
CA ASN A 84 12.33 1.78 -1.23
C ASN A 84 11.73 0.45 -0.73
N PHE A 85 10.45 0.44 -0.36
CA PHE A 85 9.72 -0.73 0.16
C PHE A 85 10.41 -1.37 1.38
N THR A 86 10.99 -0.53 2.23
CA THR A 86 11.81 -0.92 3.38
C THR A 86 11.34 -0.18 4.63
N SER A 87 11.15 -0.89 5.74
CA SER A 87 10.82 -0.28 7.04
C SER A 87 11.45 -1.06 8.19
N ALA A 88 11.85 -0.38 9.26
CA ALA A 88 12.36 -1.07 10.44
C ALA A 88 11.25 -1.92 11.06
N LYS A 89 11.55 -3.14 11.53
CA LYS A 89 10.51 -4.06 12.07
C LYS A 89 9.60 -3.40 13.12
N ARG A 90 10.20 -2.60 14.00
CA ARG A 90 9.49 -1.84 15.04
C ARG A 90 8.59 -0.76 14.46
N GLU A 91 9.04 -0.05 13.43
CA GLU A 91 8.24 0.96 12.74
C GLU A 91 7.06 0.31 12.02
N THR A 92 7.28 -0.83 11.35
CA THR A 92 6.22 -1.64 10.75
C THR A 92 5.15 -2.00 11.78
N GLU A 93 5.56 -2.50 12.96
CA GLU A 93 4.65 -2.86 14.05
C GLU A 93 3.85 -1.66 14.57
N ASP A 94 4.53 -0.54 14.82
CA ASP A 94 3.91 0.67 15.34
C ASP A 94 2.87 1.23 14.34
N GLN A 95 3.12 1.11 13.03
CA GLN A 95 2.18 1.53 11.98
C GLN A 95 0.99 0.60 11.81
N VAL A 96 1.19 -0.72 11.92
CA VAL A 96 0.08 -1.68 11.96
C VAL A 96 -0.86 -1.34 13.12
N ILE A 97 -0.30 -1.15 14.32
CA ILE A 97 -1.05 -0.83 15.54
C ILE A 97 -1.79 0.50 15.38
N ALA A 98 -1.11 1.55 14.90
CA ALA A 98 -1.72 2.86 14.69
C ALA A 98 -2.84 2.82 13.66
N TRP A 99 -2.67 2.05 12.57
CA TRP A 99 -3.71 1.90 11.56
C TRP A 99 -4.93 1.16 12.10
N GLU A 100 -4.73 0.05 12.80
CA GLU A 100 -5.82 -0.69 13.43
C GLU A 100 -6.60 0.20 14.42
N GLN A 101 -5.89 0.97 15.25
CA GLN A 101 -6.51 1.92 16.16
C GLN A 101 -7.33 2.97 15.41
N SER A 102 -6.79 3.54 14.33
CA SER A 102 -7.50 4.53 13.52
C SER A 102 -8.82 3.98 12.92
N ILE A 103 -8.88 2.69 12.59
CA ILE A 103 -10.11 2.06 12.10
C ILE A 103 -11.13 1.91 13.22
N VAL A 104 -10.69 1.51 14.41
CA VAL A 104 -11.56 1.37 15.59
C VAL A 104 -12.12 2.73 16.00
N ASP A 105 -11.28 3.76 16.03
CA ASP A 105 -11.69 5.13 16.35
C ASP A 105 -12.71 5.65 15.34
N ARG A 106 -12.41 5.50 14.04
CA ARG A 106 -13.35 5.83 12.97
C ARG A 106 -14.66 5.06 13.08
N ALA A 107 -14.63 3.79 13.45
CA ALA A 107 -15.86 2.99 13.61
C ALA A 107 -16.75 3.52 14.75
N ASN A 108 -16.15 4.09 15.81
CA ASN A 108 -16.86 4.72 16.92
C ASN A 108 -17.38 6.13 16.56
N GLU A 109 -16.63 6.89 15.76
CA GLU A 109 -16.98 8.25 15.34
C GLU A 109 -18.00 8.30 14.19
N ASP A 110 -18.01 7.29 13.31
CA ASP A 110 -18.73 7.28 12.03
C ASP A 110 -20.24 7.06 12.23
N LEU A 111 -20.88 8.14 12.68
CA LEU A 111 -22.31 8.40 12.69
C LEU A 111 -22.80 8.62 11.24
N SER A 112 -23.20 7.52 10.60
CA SER A 112 -24.21 7.52 9.52
C SER A 112 -23.93 8.49 8.35
N ARG A 113 -22.97 8.19 7.47
CA ARG A 113 -22.86 8.86 6.17
C ARG A 113 -24.12 8.61 5.33
N ARG A 114 -25.05 9.56 5.34
CA ARG A 114 -26.29 9.55 4.53
C ARG A 114 -25.96 9.83 3.06
N ASN A 115 -25.84 8.79 2.23
CA ASN A 115 -25.78 8.90 0.78
C ASN A 115 -26.66 7.80 0.15
N THR A 116 -27.78 8.15 -0.49
CA THR A 116 -28.94 7.26 -0.73
C THR A 116 -28.65 5.94 -1.48
N ASP A 117 -27.85 5.93 -2.55
CA ASP A 117 -27.57 4.69 -3.31
C ASP A 117 -26.33 3.94 -2.80
N ARG A 118 -25.30 4.68 -2.36
CA ARG A 118 -24.13 4.09 -1.71
C ARG A 118 -24.50 3.45 -0.35
N SER A 119 -25.49 4.02 0.33
CA SER A 119 -26.08 3.47 1.56
C SER A 119 -26.61 2.07 1.31
N ARG A 120 -27.29 1.81 0.17
CA ARG A 120 -27.81 0.47 -0.12
C ARG A 120 -26.71 -0.58 -0.31
N SER A 121 -25.65 -0.25 -1.05
CA SER A 121 -24.51 -1.16 -1.21
C SER A 121 -23.82 -1.42 0.13
N TYR A 122 -23.67 -0.38 0.95
CA TYR A 122 -23.08 -0.46 2.28
C TYR A 122 -23.95 -1.29 3.24
N GLU A 123 -25.26 -1.03 3.28
CA GLU A 123 -26.27 -1.77 4.06
C GLU A 123 -26.33 -3.24 3.65
N LEU A 124 -26.34 -3.54 2.34
CA LEU A 124 -26.34 -4.91 1.84
C LEU A 124 -25.07 -5.65 2.29
N PHE A 125 -23.92 -5.01 2.18
CA PHE A 125 -22.67 -5.64 2.59
C PHE A 125 -22.60 -5.80 4.12
N GLN A 126 -23.06 -4.81 4.88
CA GLN A 126 -23.19 -4.90 6.33
C GLN A 126 -24.07 -6.10 6.71
N PHE A 127 -25.25 -6.25 6.10
CA PHE A 127 -26.15 -7.38 6.34
C PHE A 127 -25.48 -8.74 6.05
N VAL A 128 -24.73 -8.83 4.95
CA VAL A 128 -23.99 -10.06 4.62
C VAL A 128 -22.89 -10.35 5.64
N LEU A 129 -22.17 -9.33 6.11
CA LEU A 129 -21.16 -9.50 7.16
C LEU A 129 -21.79 -9.94 8.48
N GLU A 130 -22.87 -9.28 8.91
CA GLU A 130 -23.63 -9.67 10.11
C GLU A 130 -24.07 -11.13 10.03
N THR A 131 -24.62 -11.54 8.89
CA THR A 131 -25.05 -12.93 8.64
C THR A 131 -23.87 -13.90 8.69
N ALA A 132 -22.74 -13.56 8.07
CA ALA A 132 -21.54 -14.40 8.08
C ALA A 132 -20.96 -14.58 9.49
N TRP A 133 -21.13 -13.59 10.37
CA TRP A 133 -20.69 -13.68 11.77
C TRP A 133 -21.66 -14.40 12.70
N GLN A 134 -22.89 -14.69 12.27
CA GLN A 134 -23.90 -15.40 13.10
C GLN A 134 -23.55 -16.88 13.31
N GLN A 135 -22.88 -17.53 12.36
CA GLN A 135 -22.49 -18.93 12.47
C GLN A 135 -21.01 -19.02 12.91
N ASN A 136 -20.78 -19.58 14.10
CA ASN A 136 -19.47 -20.07 14.57
C ASN A 136 -18.38 -19.03 14.94
N GLU A 137 -18.73 -17.78 15.24
CA GLU A 137 -17.76 -16.74 15.67
C GLU A 137 -16.55 -16.57 14.72
N GLY A 138 -16.65 -17.05 13.48
CA GLY A 138 -15.52 -17.15 12.57
C GLY A 138 -15.97 -17.35 11.13
N ILE A 139 -15.44 -16.52 10.23
CA ILE A 139 -15.69 -16.61 8.79
C ILE A 139 -14.76 -17.68 8.20
N SER A 140 -15.31 -18.73 7.58
CA SER A 140 -14.56 -19.77 6.87
C SER A 140 -13.83 -19.22 5.63
N PRO A 141 -12.85 -19.95 5.06
CA PRO A 141 -12.18 -19.53 3.82
C PRO A 141 -13.14 -19.31 2.63
N ASP A 142 -14.17 -20.14 2.49
CA ASP A 142 -15.12 -20.03 1.38
C ASP A 142 -16.07 -18.84 1.54
N GLU A 143 -16.57 -18.59 2.75
CA GLU A 143 -17.34 -17.40 3.07
C GLU A 143 -16.51 -16.14 2.88
N LYS A 144 -15.23 -16.17 3.28
CA LYS A 144 -14.30 -15.06 3.07
C LYS A 144 -14.11 -14.77 1.58
N ASN A 145 -13.95 -15.80 0.76
CA ASN A 145 -13.86 -15.65 -0.69
C ASN A 145 -15.15 -15.05 -1.29
N LEU A 146 -16.33 -15.45 -0.80
CA LEU A 146 -17.60 -14.86 -1.21
C LEU A 146 -17.70 -13.39 -0.82
N ILE A 147 -17.34 -13.04 0.42
CA ILE A 147 -17.31 -11.68 0.95
C ILE A 147 -16.39 -10.80 0.11
N GLU A 148 -15.18 -11.25 -0.24
CA GLU A 148 -14.28 -10.48 -1.09
C GLU A 148 -14.84 -10.24 -2.49
N LYS A 149 -15.47 -11.25 -3.11
CA LYS A 149 -16.12 -11.06 -4.42
C LYS A 149 -17.28 -10.07 -4.34
N LEU A 150 -18.09 -10.14 -3.28
CA LEU A 150 -19.19 -9.22 -3.06
C LEU A 150 -18.69 -7.80 -2.82
N ARG A 151 -17.65 -7.64 -2.00
CA ARG A 151 -17.00 -6.36 -1.71
C ARG A 151 -16.54 -5.66 -2.99
N LEU A 152 -15.84 -6.39 -3.87
CA LEU A 152 -15.39 -5.87 -5.17
C LEU A 152 -16.58 -5.47 -6.06
N ARG A 153 -17.64 -6.28 -6.09
CA ARG A 153 -18.85 -5.98 -6.89
C ARG A 153 -19.60 -4.75 -6.38
N LEU A 154 -19.65 -4.55 -5.06
CA LEU A 154 -20.29 -3.40 -4.42
C LEU A 154 -19.37 -2.17 -4.33
N ARG A 155 -18.12 -2.27 -4.82
CA ARG A 155 -17.08 -1.22 -4.76
C ARG A 155 -16.82 -0.72 -3.34
N ILE A 156 -16.86 -1.63 -2.36
CA ILE A 156 -16.54 -1.32 -0.98
C ILE A 156 -15.03 -1.40 -0.79
N THR A 157 -14.44 -0.35 -0.26
CA THR A 157 -12.99 -0.30 -0.02
C THR A 157 -12.58 -1.23 1.11
N ASP A 158 -11.29 -1.59 1.14
CA ASP A 158 -10.74 -2.36 2.25
C ASP A 158 -10.94 -1.62 3.59
N THR A 159 -10.79 -0.29 3.60
CA THR A 159 -11.00 0.57 4.78
C THR A 159 -12.45 0.50 5.26
N GLU A 160 -13.43 0.70 4.37
CA GLU A 160 -14.85 0.63 4.72
C GLU A 160 -15.25 -0.74 5.23
N TYR A 161 -14.72 -1.81 4.62
CA TYR A 161 -14.94 -3.16 5.09
C TYR A 161 -14.40 -3.34 6.52
N ARG A 162 -13.21 -2.85 6.84
CA ARG A 162 -12.68 -2.96 8.22
C ARG A 162 -13.46 -2.11 9.22
N ILE A 163 -13.94 -0.92 8.82
CA ILE A 163 -14.82 -0.10 9.64
C ILE A 163 -16.12 -0.85 9.95
N LEU A 164 -16.72 -1.51 8.95
CA LEU A 164 -17.92 -2.34 9.15
C LEU A 164 -17.65 -3.51 10.12
N GLU A 165 -16.55 -4.23 9.95
CA GLU A 165 -16.18 -5.29 10.89
C GLU A 165 -15.92 -4.76 12.31
N ALA A 166 -15.34 -3.56 12.44
CA ALA A 166 -15.11 -2.92 13.73
C ALA A 166 -16.43 -2.47 14.40
N LYS A 167 -17.41 -1.99 13.63
CA LYS A 167 -18.76 -1.70 14.14
C LYS A 167 -19.46 -2.94 14.70
N LEU A 168 -19.15 -4.13 14.18
CA LEU A 168 -19.63 -5.41 14.70
C LEU A 168 -18.83 -5.93 15.92
N GLY A 169 -17.85 -5.16 16.41
CA GLY A 169 -16.96 -5.60 17.49
C GLY A 169 -16.04 -6.73 17.06
N LYS A 170 -15.79 -6.90 15.76
CA LYS A 170 -15.01 -8.03 15.23
C LYS A 170 -13.61 -7.62 14.80
N PHE A 171 -13.32 -6.37 14.46
CA PHE A 171 -12.02 -5.97 13.90
C PHE A 171 -11.19 -5.11 14.86
N PRO A 172 -9.87 -5.35 14.98
CA PRO A 172 -9.09 -6.35 14.25
C PRO A 172 -9.22 -7.77 14.83
N LYS A 173 -9.41 -7.87 16.15
CA LYS A 173 -9.80 -9.10 16.87
C LYS A 173 -11.17 -8.93 17.53
N PRO A 174 -11.79 -10.02 18.05
CA PRO A 174 -13.03 -9.92 18.82
C PRO A 174 -12.94 -8.87 19.94
N GLY A 175 -13.98 -8.06 20.09
CA GLY A 175 -14.00 -6.92 21.00
C GLY A 175 -13.16 -5.73 20.54
N ASN A 176 -12.80 -5.67 19.25
CA ASN A 176 -11.94 -4.65 18.65
C ASN A 176 -10.55 -4.52 19.32
N GLN A 177 -10.03 -5.63 19.87
CA GLN A 177 -8.71 -5.64 20.47
C GLN A 177 -7.63 -5.58 19.40
N ILE A 178 -6.72 -4.61 19.51
CA ILE A 178 -5.58 -4.41 18.61
C ILE A 178 -4.61 -5.61 18.68
N HIS A 179 -3.96 -5.94 17.57
CA HIS A 179 -2.96 -7.01 17.57
C HIS A 179 -1.73 -6.64 18.40
N THR A 180 -1.12 -7.64 19.02
CA THR A 180 0.14 -7.50 19.72
C THR A 180 1.31 -7.60 18.74
N ARG A 181 2.47 -7.08 19.13
CA ARG A 181 3.71 -7.20 18.32
C ARG A 181 4.11 -8.66 18.05
N ALA A 182 3.78 -9.58 18.98
CA ALA A 182 4.05 -11.00 18.80
C ALA A 182 3.20 -11.62 17.68
N GLU A 183 1.90 -11.28 17.62
CA GLU A 183 0.98 -11.74 16.57
C GLU A 183 1.38 -11.17 15.19
N ILE A 184 1.85 -9.91 15.18
CA ILE A 184 2.43 -9.27 13.99
C ILE A 184 3.68 -10.02 13.53
N ASP A 185 4.60 -10.36 14.45
CA ASP A 185 5.81 -11.10 14.11
C ASP A 185 5.51 -12.52 13.63
N GLU A 186 4.50 -13.20 14.19
CA GLU A 186 4.08 -14.51 13.70
C GLU A 186 3.60 -14.43 12.24
N THR A 187 2.75 -13.43 11.92
CA THR A 187 2.30 -13.20 10.55
C THR A 187 3.46 -12.82 9.63
N ARG A 188 4.42 -12.03 10.11
CA ARG A 188 5.64 -11.68 9.37
C ARG A 188 6.44 -12.93 9.00
N ARG A 189 6.62 -13.88 9.91
CA ARG A 189 7.29 -15.16 9.63
C ARG A 189 6.53 -15.97 8.58
N MET A 190 5.20 -15.98 8.64
CA MET A 190 4.38 -16.62 7.61
C MET A 190 4.59 -15.97 6.25
N LEU A 191 4.54 -14.64 6.14
CA LEU A 191 4.81 -13.91 4.90
C LEU A 191 6.21 -14.19 4.33
N GLN A 192 7.21 -14.32 5.19
CA GLN A 192 8.55 -14.76 4.80
C GLN A 192 8.53 -16.19 4.24
N SER A 193 7.80 -17.12 4.85
CA SER A 193 7.71 -18.49 4.31
C SER A 193 6.96 -18.58 2.97
N GLU A 194 6.09 -17.61 2.68
CA GLU A 194 5.40 -17.49 1.38
C GLU A 194 6.22 -16.76 0.31
N GLY A 195 7.44 -16.31 0.63
CA GLY A 195 8.29 -15.59 -0.30
C GLY A 195 7.90 -14.11 -0.51
N LEU A 196 7.01 -13.56 0.33
CA LEU A 196 6.37 -12.25 0.10
C LEU A 196 7.04 -11.09 0.84
N LEU A 197 7.82 -11.38 1.88
CA LEU A 197 8.48 -10.40 2.73
C LEU A 197 9.87 -10.90 3.11
N PHE A 198 10.86 -10.01 3.14
CA PHE A 198 12.24 -10.33 3.49
C PHE A 198 12.59 -9.63 4.80
N ALA A 199 13.40 -10.29 5.62
CA ALA A 199 14.04 -9.66 6.77
C ALA A 199 15.52 -9.48 6.46
N ILE A 200 15.99 -8.24 6.49
CA ILE A 200 17.42 -7.93 6.38
C ILE A 200 17.91 -7.30 7.67
N ARG A 201 19.22 -7.36 7.87
CA ARG A 201 19.88 -6.69 8.98
C ARG A 201 20.90 -5.69 8.44
N ASN A 202 20.87 -4.47 8.94
CA ASN A 202 21.89 -3.48 8.60
C ASN A 202 23.16 -3.67 9.45
N ASN A 203 24.21 -2.90 9.16
CA ASN A 203 25.48 -2.95 9.89
C ASN A 203 25.35 -2.58 11.38
N ASP A 204 24.32 -1.81 11.74
CA ASP A 204 24.04 -1.40 13.13
C ASP A 204 23.24 -2.46 13.92
N GLY A 205 22.96 -3.63 13.31
CA GLY A 205 22.21 -4.71 13.94
C GLY A 205 20.69 -4.49 14.00
N VAL A 206 20.17 -3.47 13.30
CA VAL A 206 18.74 -3.20 13.18
C VAL A 206 18.13 -4.06 12.08
N ASP A 207 17.02 -4.71 12.41
CA ASP A 207 16.27 -5.53 11.48
C ASP A 207 15.23 -4.70 10.71
N PHE A 208 15.16 -4.92 9.40
CA PHE A 208 14.22 -4.28 8.49
C PHE A 208 13.35 -5.32 7.78
N ASP A 209 12.08 -4.97 7.61
CA ASP A 209 11.14 -5.60 6.70
C ASP A 209 11.35 -4.99 5.30
N VAL A 210 11.57 -5.84 4.29
CA VAL A 210 11.81 -5.41 2.91
C VAL A 210 11.01 -6.22 1.91
N ILE A 211 10.46 -5.54 0.91
CA ILE A 211 9.99 -6.17 -0.33
C ILE A 211 10.96 -5.77 -1.45
N PRO A 212 11.69 -6.72 -2.06
CA PRO A 212 12.55 -6.41 -3.20
C PRO A 212 11.81 -5.71 -4.34
N GLU A 213 12.48 -4.81 -5.07
CA GLU A 213 11.88 -3.98 -6.13
C GLU A 213 11.11 -4.79 -7.18
N GLU A 214 11.67 -5.93 -7.60
CA GLU A 214 11.05 -6.82 -8.58
C GLU A 214 9.75 -7.43 -8.05
N LEU A 215 9.76 -7.87 -6.79
CA LEU A 215 8.58 -8.38 -6.11
C LEU A 215 7.56 -7.26 -5.85
N ALA A 216 8.01 -6.07 -5.44
CA ALA A 216 7.17 -4.91 -5.20
C ALA A 216 6.45 -4.49 -6.48
N ALA A 217 7.13 -4.48 -7.63
CA ALA A 217 6.51 -4.20 -8.93
C ALA A 217 5.39 -5.21 -9.24
N THR A 218 5.63 -6.50 -9.02
CA THR A 218 4.60 -7.54 -9.21
C THR A 218 3.45 -7.40 -8.22
N LEU A 219 3.73 -7.18 -6.93
CA LEU A 219 2.69 -6.97 -5.90
C LEU A 219 1.81 -5.76 -6.22
N ARG A 220 2.42 -4.63 -6.61
CA ARG A 220 1.68 -3.43 -7.01
C ARG A 220 0.79 -3.67 -8.22
N LYS A 221 1.27 -4.45 -9.21
CA LYS A 221 0.44 -4.87 -10.35
C LYS A 221 -0.75 -5.72 -9.89
N VAL A 222 -0.52 -6.70 -9.01
CA VAL A 222 -1.59 -7.59 -8.50
C VAL A 222 -2.61 -6.82 -7.65
N PHE A 223 -2.17 -5.89 -6.81
CA PHE A 223 -3.05 -5.04 -6.01
C PHE A 223 -3.61 -3.82 -6.78
N ALA A 224 -3.23 -3.65 -8.05
CA ALA A 224 -3.58 -2.50 -8.88
C ALA A 224 -3.22 -1.13 -8.24
N ILE A 225 -2.06 -1.05 -7.58
CA ILE A 225 -1.50 0.15 -6.94
C ILE A 225 -0.68 0.93 -7.95
N GLU A 226 -1.17 2.10 -8.36
CA GLU A 226 -0.48 2.98 -9.31
C GLU A 226 0.52 3.91 -8.64
N MET A 227 0.28 4.28 -7.38
CA MET A 227 1.08 5.25 -6.64
C MET A 227 0.96 5.01 -5.13
N ARG A 228 2.02 5.33 -4.38
CA ARG A 228 1.97 5.44 -2.92
C ARG A 228 1.07 6.58 -2.45
N GLU A 229 0.44 6.41 -1.31
CA GLU A 229 -0.50 7.35 -0.72
C GLU A 229 0.12 8.73 -0.50
N TYR A 230 1.36 8.78 0.02
CA TYR A 230 2.07 10.04 0.20
C TYR A 230 2.21 10.81 -1.12
N GLY A 231 2.67 10.15 -2.18
CA GLY A 231 2.78 10.73 -3.52
C GLY A 231 1.43 11.23 -4.04
N TYR A 232 0.37 10.45 -3.80
CA TYR A 232 -0.97 10.80 -4.24
C TYR A 232 -1.48 12.06 -3.51
N ARG A 233 -1.28 12.13 -2.19
CA ARG A 233 -1.62 13.32 -1.40
C ARG A 233 -0.84 14.56 -1.85
N GLN A 234 0.42 14.42 -2.25
CA GLN A 234 1.17 15.55 -2.83
C GLN A 234 0.60 15.93 -4.21
N MET A 235 0.22 14.95 -5.03
CA MET A 235 -0.39 15.20 -6.34
C MET A 235 -1.71 15.99 -6.22
N LEU A 236 -2.55 15.65 -5.23
CA LEU A 236 -3.84 16.32 -4.98
C LEU A 236 -3.70 17.81 -4.64
N LYS A 237 -2.53 18.24 -4.16
CA LYS A 237 -2.26 19.66 -3.85
C LYS A 237 -1.96 20.50 -5.10
N TYR A 238 -1.77 19.87 -6.27
CA TYR A 238 -1.44 20.59 -7.49
C TYR A 238 -2.62 21.41 -8.02
N LYS A 239 -2.32 22.61 -8.55
CA LYS A 239 -3.29 23.67 -8.89
C LYS A 239 -4.49 23.23 -9.75
N HIS A 240 -4.30 22.26 -10.65
CA HIS A 240 -5.36 21.81 -11.55
C HIS A 240 -6.25 20.72 -10.96
N VAL A 241 -5.79 19.98 -9.95
CA VAL A 241 -6.56 18.91 -9.29
C VAL A 241 -7.07 19.31 -7.90
N ARG A 242 -6.43 20.28 -7.24
CA ARG A 242 -6.86 20.81 -5.92
C ARG A 242 -8.17 21.60 -5.95
N LEU A 243 -8.75 21.82 -7.12
CA LEU A 243 -9.97 22.63 -7.25
C LEU A 243 -11.16 21.83 -6.75
N LYS A 244 -11.85 22.33 -5.71
CA LYS A 244 -13.03 21.69 -5.13
C LYS A 244 -14.08 21.27 -6.18
N PRO A 245 -14.44 22.10 -7.19
CA PRO A 245 -15.39 21.68 -8.23
C PRO A 245 -14.91 20.48 -9.06
N TYR A 246 -13.60 20.39 -9.32
CA TYR A 246 -13.01 19.28 -10.06
C TYR A 246 -13.12 17.97 -9.28
N LEU A 247 -12.77 18.00 -7.99
CA LEU A 247 -12.85 16.83 -7.11
C LEU A 247 -14.29 16.34 -6.93
N ILE A 248 -15.25 17.25 -6.78
CA ILE A 248 -16.67 16.88 -6.69
C ILE A 248 -17.16 16.26 -8.02
N ASP A 249 -16.82 16.85 -9.17
CA ASP A 249 -17.21 16.33 -10.48
C ASP A 249 -16.67 14.91 -10.72
N ILE A 250 -15.38 14.68 -10.46
CA ILE A 250 -14.77 13.37 -10.68
C ILE A 250 -15.30 12.31 -9.70
N LEU A 251 -15.53 12.67 -8.42
CA LEU A 251 -16.14 11.77 -7.44
C LEU A 251 -17.57 11.41 -7.82
N ALA A 252 -18.37 12.39 -8.26
CA ALA A 252 -19.73 12.15 -8.74
C ALA A 252 -19.75 11.21 -9.95
N LYS A 253 -18.81 11.39 -10.90
CA LYS A 253 -18.66 10.49 -12.06
C LYS A 253 -18.26 9.06 -11.66
N CYS A 254 -17.55 8.90 -10.54
CA CYS A 254 -17.20 7.59 -9.98
C CYS A 254 -18.32 6.95 -9.12
N ASP A 255 -19.56 7.43 -9.23
CA ASP A 255 -20.72 7.01 -8.43
C ASP A 255 -20.58 7.35 -6.93
N LEU A 256 -19.78 8.37 -6.60
CA LEU A 256 -19.55 8.85 -5.23
C LEU A 256 -20.01 10.30 -5.09
N PRO A 257 -21.33 10.58 -5.05
CA PRO A 257 -21.81 11.93 -4.84
C PRO A 257 -21.37 12.42 -3.46
N VAL A 258 -20.76 13.61 -3.43
CA VAL A 258 -20.29 14.25 -2.20
C VAL A 258 -21.12 15.49 -1.94
N SER A 259 -21.42 15.76 -0.66
CA SER A 259 -22.08 17.00 -0.27
C SER A 259 -21.26 18.22 -0.74
N PRO A 260 -21.89 19.26 -1.30
CA PRO A 260 -21.22 20.53 -1.58
C PRO A 260 -20.55 21.17 -0.35
N SER A 261 -21.00 20.81 0.87
CA SER A 261 -20.43 21.27 2.14
C SER A 261 -19.17 20.53 2.58
N ALA A 262 -18.73 19.48 1.88
CA ALA A 262 -17.57 18.69 2.28
C ALA A 262 -16.30 19.53 2.32
N THR A 263 -15.43 19.24 3.28
CA THR A 263 -14.13 19.92 3.43
C THR A 263 -13.15 19.44 2.36
N MET A 264 -12.08 20.21 2.10
CA MET A 264 -11.03 19.79 1.17
C MET A 264 -10.32 18.51 1.63
N GLU A 265 -10.14 18.34 2.93
CA GLU A 265 -9.50 17.14 3.49
C GLU A 265 -10.37 15.90 3.27
N GLU A 266 -11.68 15.99 3.53
CA GLU A 266 -12.63 14.91 3.24
C GLU A 266 -12.63 14.51 1.76
N LEU A 267 -12.53 15.49 0.85
CA LEU A 267 -12.43 15.23 -0.58
C LEU A 267 -11.13 14.52 -0.95
N HIS A 268 -10.00 14.92 -0.35
CA HIS A 268 -8.72 14.23 -0.56
C HIS A 268 -8.76 12.79 -0.07
N GLU A 269 -9.28 12.54 1.14
CA GLU A 269 -9.46 11.19 1.69
C GLU A 269 -10.30 10.32 0.75
N LEU A 270 -11.44 10.84 0.28
CA LEU A 270 -12.31 10.13 -0.66
C LEU A 270 -11.62 9.82 -1.99
N CYS A 271 -10.82 10.75 -2.52
CA CYS A 271 -10.05 10.50 -3.73
C CYS A 271 -8.99 9.42 -3.53
N VAL A 272 -8.24 9.46 -2.42
CA VAL A 272 -7.21 8.47 -2.10
C VAL A 272 -7.81 7.08 -1.92
N ASP A 273 -8.94 6.97 -1.21
CA ASP A 273 -9.58 5.68 -0.91
C ASP A 273 -10.29 5.06 -2.13
N HIS A 274 -10.83 5.87 -3.04
CA HIS A 274 -11.76 5.38 -4.07
C HIS A 274 -11.32 5.57 -5.52
N ILE A 275 -10.47 6.55 -5.81
CA ILE A 275 -10.14 6.93 -7.19
C ILE A 275 -8.67 6.60 -7.47
N LYS A 276 -8.41 5.86 -8.55
CA LYS A 276 -7.03 5.65 -9.03
C LYS A 276 -6.43 6.95 -9.56
N PRO A 277 -5.13 7.23 -9.36
CA PRO A 277 -4.45 8.38 -9.93
C PRO A 277 -4.69 8.56 -11.45
N SER A 278 -4.67 7.46 -12.21
CA SER A 278 -4.95 7.48 -13.65
C SER A 278 -6.37 7.93 -13.98
N THR A 279 -7.36 7.49 -13.19
CA THR A 279 -8.76 7.92 -13.30
C THR A 279 -8.93 9.38 -12.89
N LEU A 280 -8.24 9.82 -11.83
CA LEU A 280 -8.28 11.22 -11.39
C LEU A 280 -7.76 12.17 -12.48
N LEU A 281 -6.68 11.81 -13.18
CA LEU A 281 -6.06 12.64 -14.21
C LEU A 281 -6.74 12.48 -15.58
N GLY A 282 -7.11 11.26 -15.92
CA GLY A 282 -7.58 10.86 -17.24
C GLY A 282 -9.11 10.89 -17.42
N GLY A 283 -9.87 10.84 -16.34
CA GLY A 283 -11.31 10.65 -16.36
C GLY A 283 -11.73 9.19 -16.54
N ILE A 284 -13.05 8.94 -16.55
CA ILE A 284 -13.64 7.61 -16.82
C ILE A 284 -13.88 7.41 -18.31
N SER A 285 -14.15 8.50 -19.03
CA SER A 285 -14.30 8.57 -20.48
C SER A 285 -13.13 9.35 -21.12
N PRO A 286 -12.80 9.10 -22.41
CA PRO A 286 -11.81 9.91 -23.13
C PRO A 286 -12.08 11.42 -23.13
N ARG A 287 -13.34 11.82 -22.91
CA ARG A 287 -13.78 13.23 -22.84
C ARG A 287 -13.69 13.85 -21.44
N ASP A 288 -13.41 13.04 -20.42
CA ASP A 288 -13.30 13.47 -19.03
C ASP A 288 -11.85 13.74 -18.61
N GLY A 289 -11.68 14.23 -17.38
CA GLY A 289 -10.39 14.49 -16.75
C GLY A 289 -9.69 15.73 -17.30
N LEU A 290 -8.38 15.82 -17.08
CA LEU A 290 -7.58 16.94 -17.54
C LEU A 290 -7.36 16.87 -19.06
N ALA A 291 -7.37 18.04 -19.71
CA ALA A 291 -7.02 18.15 -21.12
C ALA A 291 -5.54 17.84 -21.35
N THR A 292 -5.18 17.32 -22.52
CA THR A 292 -3.80 16.99 -22.89
C THR A 292 -2.86 18.18 -22.73
N GLU A 293 -3.30 19.37 -23.11
CA GLU A 293 -2.54 20.63 -22.96
C GLU A 293 -2.21 20.94 -21.49
N THR A 294 -3.14 20.65 -20.58
CA THR A 294 -2.94 20.85 -19.13
C THR A 294 -1.92 19.85 -18.59
N LEU A 295 -2.00 18.60 -19.05
CA LEU A 295 -1.04 17.55 -18.68
C LEU A 295 0.36 17.82 -19.23
N SER A 296 0.48 18.31 -20.47
CA SER A 296 1.76 18.72 -21.04
C SER A 296 2.38 19.88 -20.28
N LYS A 297 1.60 20.93 -19.95
CA LYS A 297 2.06 22.05 -19.10
C LYS A 297 2.49 21.57 -17.72
N TRP A 298 1.74 20.64 -17.12
CA TRP A 298 2.14 20.05 -15.85
C TRP A 298 3.49 19.34 -15.97
N CYS A 299 3.67 18.46 -16.97
CA CYS A 299 4.95 17.81 -17.25
C CYS A 299 6.08 18.83 -17.40
N GLU A 300 5.87 19.94 -18.12
CA GLU A 300 6.84 21.02 -18.28
C GLU A 300 7.25 21.63 -16.93
N GLU A 301 6.28 21.98 -16.08
CA GLU A 301 6.50 22.59 -14.76
C GLU A 301 7.30 21.68 -13.82
N ILE A 302 7.08 20.37 -13.89
CA ILE A 302 7.83 19.40 -13.09
C ILE A 302 9.14 18.94 -13.77
N GLY A 303 9.45 19.43 -14.96
CA GLY A 303 10.70 19.17 -15.69
C GLY A 303 10.74 17.81 -16.40
N LEU A 304 9.59 17.29 -16.80
CA LEU A 304 9.44 16.06 -17.57
C LEU A 304 9.22 16.39 -19.05
N ASN A 305 9.42 15.38 -19.91
CA ASN A 305 9.10 15.48 -21.32
C ASN A 305 7.59 15.83 -21.50
N VAL A 306 7.26 16.69 -22.47
CA VAL A 306 5.91 17.19 -22.76
C VAL A 306 5.24 16.54 -23.97
N SER A 307 5.99 15.80 -24.81
CA SER A 307 5.47 15.13 -26.00
C SER A 307 4.89 13.77 -25.67
N GLY A 308 3.85 13.33 -26.37
CA GLY A 308 3.28 11.98 -26.28
C GLY A 308 1.75 11.98 -26.20
N LEU A 309 1.16 10.79 -26.08
CA LEU A 309 -0.27 10.63 -25.90
C LEU A 309 -0.69 11.03 -24.48
N LYS A 310 -1.99 11.30 -24.27
CA LYS A 310 -2.57 11.61 -22.95
C LYS A 310 -2.17 10.56 -21.89
N ALA A 311 -2.23 9.28 -22.24
CA ALA A 311 -1.86 8.18 -21.36
C ALA A 311 -0.38 8.23 -20.95
N ASP A 312 0.52 8.60 -21.86
CA ASP A 312 1.97 8.69 -21.58
C ASP A 312 2.28 9.85 -20.64
N LEU A 313 1.55 10.96 -20.77
CA LEU A 313 1.69 12.12 -19.89
C LEU A 313 1.20 11.77 -18.47
N ILE A 314 0.05 11.11 -18.36
CA ILE A 314 -0.50 10.61 -17.08
C ILE A 314 0.49 9.66 -16.41
N ALA A 315 1.01 8.66 -17.14
CA ALA A 315 1.97 7.70 -16.60
C ALA A 315 3.25 8.38 -16.08
N ARG A 316 3.73 9.43 -16.76
CA ARG A 316 4.89 10.23 -16.33
C ARG A 316 4.62 11.00 -15.04
N ILE A 317 3.46 11.66 -14.95
CA ILE A 317 3.05 12.39 -13.75
C ILE A 317 2.93 11.42 -12.57
N ILE A 318 2.29 10.27 -12.79
CA ILE A 318 2.14 9.24 -11.76
C ILE A 318 3.51 8.76 -11.28
N LYS A 319 4.40 8.38 -12.21
CA LYS A 319 5.76 7.94 -11.88
C LYS A 319 6.55 8.99 -11.10
N PHE A 320 6.38 10.28 -11.44
CA PHE A 320 7.03 11.37 -10.73
C PHE A 320 6.57 11.48 -9.27
N TYR A 321 5.25 11.51 -9.03
CA TYR A 321 4.72 11.62 -7.67
C TYR A 321 4.96 10.35 -6.84
N ASP A 322 4.93 9.19 -7.48
CA ASP A 322 5.25 7.91 -6.83
C ASP A 322 6.70 7.82 -6.34
N GLY A 323 7.62 8.49 -7.04
CA GLY A 323 9.04 8.57 -6.68
C GLY A 323 9.37 9.61 -5.61
N LEU A 324 8.40 10.37 -5.09
CA LEU A 324 8.64 11.35 -4.02
C LEU A 324 8.95 10.65 -2.71
N LEU A 325 10.02 11.07 -2.05
CA LEU A 325 10.41 10.52 -0.75
C LEU A 325 9.60 11.15 0.38
N GLU A 326 9.09 10.31 1.27
CA GLU A 326 8.38 10.74 2.48
C GLU A 326 9.41 11.12 3.55
N LYS A 327 9.66 12.41 3.70
CA LYS A 327 10.63 12.90 4.68
C LYS A 327 10.01 12.91 6.09
N ASN A 328 10.43 11.97 6.93
CA ASN A 328 10.30 12.05 8.39
C ASN A 328 11.41 12.96 8.96
N ILE A 329 11.40 14.24 8.62
CA ILE A 329 12.38 15.19 9.19
C ILE A 329 11.64 16.11 10.14
N VAL A 330 11.55 15.69 11.40
CA VAL A 330 11.50 16.62 12.54
C VAL A 330 12.96 16.88 12.94
N ALA A 331 13.69 17.62 12.11
CA ALA A 331 14.99 18.14 12.52
C ALA A 331 14.75 19.55 13.05
N GLU A 332 15.06 19.77 14.34
CA GLU A 332 15.05 21.10 14.95
C GLU A 332 16.00 22.07 14.23
N ASP A 333 17.03 21.54 13.55
CA ASP A 333 17.99 22.30 12.75
C ASP A 333 17.89 21.95 11.25
N GLU A 334 17.55 22.94 10.43
CA GLU A 334 17.49 22.83 8.97
C GLU A 334 18.82 22.42 8.35
N ARG A 335 19.96 22.68 9.01
CA ARG A 335 21.31 22.33 8.55
C ARG A 335 21.58 20.83 8.58
N ALA A 336 21.00 20.10 9.54
CA ALA A 336 21.18 18.66 9.68
C ALA A 336 20.75 17.90 8.41
N VAL A 337 19.74 18.42 7.71
CA VAL A 337 19.23 17.88 6.43
C VAL A 337 20.26 17.98 5.31
N TRP A 338 21.09 19.03 5.32
CA TRP A 338 22.13 19.20 4.30
C TRP A 338 23.32 18.29 4.57
N TYR A 339 23.70 18.12 5.84
CA TYR A 339 24.75 17.20 6.24
C TYR A 339 24.38 15.74 6.01
N SER A 340 23.13 15.35 6.28
CA SER A 340 22.65 13.97 6.05
C SER A 340 22.62 13.57 4.57
N ASN A 341 22.57 14.55 3.67
CA ASN A 341 22.52 14.33 2.21
C ASN A 341 23.82 14.78 1.50
N PHE A 342 24.89 15.07 2.24
CA PHE A 342 26.11 15.65 1.71
C PHE A 342 26.75 14.80 0.60
N GLU A 343 26.79 13.48 0.78
CA GLU A 343 27.33 12.55 -0.23
C GLU A 343 26.52 12.55 -1.53
N VAL A 344 25.19 12.70 -1.42
CA VAL A 344 24.29 12.78 -2.59
C VAL A 344 24.54 14.08 -3.34
N PHE A 345 24.67 15.20 -2.62
CA PHE A 345 25.06 16.48 -3.23
C PHE A 345 26.42 16.38 -3.92
N ALA A 346 27.40 15.73 -3.28
CA ALA A 346 28.73 15.53 -3.85
C ALA A 346 28.72 14.65 -5.11
N ARG A 347 27.89 13.62 -5.15
CA ARG A 347 27.72 12.73 -6.31
C ARG A 347 26.87 13.34 -7.43
N ARG A 348 26.24 14.50 -7.19
CA ARG A 348 25.30 15.14 -8.12
C ARG A 348 24.22 14.17 -8.60
N ASP A 349 23.67 13.38 -7.68
CA ASP A 349 22.53 12.52 -7.99
C ASP A 349 21.27 13.38 -8.12
N ILE A 350 21.09 13.97 -9.30
CA ILE A 350 20.04 14.95 -9.58
C ILE A 350 18.65 14.31 -9.41
N ASP A 351 18.51 13.02 -9.68
CA ASP A 351 17.23 12.32 -9.57
C ASP A 351 16.83 12.13 -8.10
N PHE A 352 17.75 11.68 -7.25
CA PHE A 352 17.52 11.64 -5.79
C PHE A 352 17.28 13.03 -5.22
N LEU A 353 18.08 14.02 -5.62
CA LEU A 353 17.93 15.40 -5.15
C LEU A 353 16.58 16.00 -5.56
N ARG A 354 16.07 15.69 -6.76
CA ARG A 354 14.73 16.11 -7.19
C ARG A 354 13.62 15.43 -6.37
N ALA A 355 13.74 14.13 -6.09
CA ALA A 355 12.82 13.40 -5.22
C ALA A 355 12.81 13.98 -3.79
N CYS A 356 13.96 14.46 -3.31
CA CYS A 356 14.13 15.06 -1.97
C CYS A 356 13.75 16.54 -1.85
N LEU A 357 14.02 17.38 -2.87
CA LEU A 357 13.89 18.84 -2.78
C LEU A 357 12.50 19.34 -3.19
N LYS A 358 11.80 18.65 -4.10
CA LYS A 358 10.49 19.12 -4.59
C LYS A 358 9.32 18.86 -3.63
N SER A 359 9.52 18.06 -2.58
CA SER A 359 8.57 18.00 -1.43
C SER A 359 8.53 19.32 -0.63
N ARG A 360 9.44 20.28 -0.91
CA ARG A 360 9.45 21.63 -0.33
C ARG A 360 8.79 22.72 -1.21
N LEU A 361 8.32 22.40 -2.41
CA LEU A 361 7.64 23.39 -3.25
C LEU A 361 6.20 23.58 -2.73
N LYS A 362 6.08 24.58 -1.85
CA LYS A 362 4.85 25.16 -1.30
C LYS A 362 3.82 25.52 -2.37
#